data_AF-A0A3M1CAN7-F1
#
_entry.id   AF-A0A3M1CAN7-F1
#
_cell.length_a   1.000
_cell.length_b   1.000
_cell.length_c   1.000
_cell.angle_alpha   90.00
_cell.angle_beta   90.00
_cell.angle_gamma   90.00
#
_symmetry.space_group_name_H-M   'P 1'
#
loop_
_entity.id
_entity.type
_entity.pdbx_description
1 polymer ?
#
loop_
_entity_poly.entity_id
_entity_poly.type
_entity_poly.pdbx_seq_one_letter_code
_entity_poly.pdbx_strand_id
1 'polypeptide(L)'
;MYLSGKITHSVLTYLHNKGLQVDALHDLTDLPAEFLKDPSCWLEADKVEEFLDSLNQSYSHRLGVKNLYEEVGHLSRDLHSWGVLDGVLLMMKEPQEIFTHPQRFLSYFISPLPSVGELVLSDSMVEFELPLSEDNYPMACSYLKAVLEALPTFMGKEMAHVEWEGCQVCVRWNENQNPLFLEGGQGYNVQPEFMQSLVGELEKVQVSLEKHKRKLMLKNKEIKRLKSELEQTRAAASVMPDTESLQQSVLKLEDYFVRAQQLITLLTGQGEVDSQVKEAMERVQWDVVQEKFLEEVRYILDYLKKQQALCEPLIREDVHGLQHSETPRSADFR
;
A
#
# COMPACT_ATOMS: atom_id res chain seq x y z
N MET A 1 1.98 -10.53 8.66
CA MET A 1 3.27 -9.83 8.62
C MET A 1 3.34 -9.05 7.32
N TYR A 2 4.13 -7.98 7.24
CA TYR A 2 4.31 -7.19 6.03
C TYR A 2 5.78 -7.16 5.64
N LEU A 3 6.04 -7.24 4.34
CA LEU A 3 7.35 -7.07 3.73
C LEU A 3 7.44 -5.72 3.03
N SER A 4 8.63 -5.14 2.99
CA SER A 4 8.84 -3.86 2.32
C SER A 4 8.82 -4.02 0.81
N GLY A 5 8.22 -3.05 0.12
CA GLY A 5 8.31 -2.92 -1.33
C GLY A 5 9.75 -2.78 -1.86
N LYS A 6 10.75 -2.58 -1.01
CA LYS A 6 12.18 -2.67 -1.40
C LYS A 6 12.52 -4.01 -2.01
N ILE A 7 11.92 -5.11 -1.54
CA ILE A 7 12.20 -6.45 -2.07
C ILE A 7 11.70 -6.52 -3.51
N THR A 8 10.41 -6.24 -3.73
CA THR A 8 9.80 -6.26 -5.06
C THR A 8 10.45 -5.24 -5.99
N HIS A 9 10.69 -4.01 -5.53
CA HIS A 9 11.34 -2.97 -6.30
C HIS A 9 12.76 -3.37 -6.73
N SER A 10 13.56 -4.00 -5.85
CA SER A 10 14.92 -4.45 -6.20
C SER A 10 14.91 -5.50 -7.32
N VAL A 11 13.99 -6.47 -7.22
CA VAL A 11 13.83 -7.51 -8.25
C VAL A 11 13.39 -6.88 -9.57
N LEU A 12 12.40 -5.98 -9.54
CA LEU A 12 11.92 -5.29 -10.74
C LEU A 12 13.00 -4.44 -11.41
N THR A 13 13.78 -3.69 -10.63
CA THR A 13 14.91 -2.89 -11.11
C THR A 13 15.97 -3.79 -11.74
N TYR A 14 16.29 -4.93 -11.13
CA TYR A 14 17.21 -5.91 -11.71
C TYR A 14 16.69 -6.45 -13.07
N LEU A 15 15.43 -6.87 -13.15
CA LEU A 15 14.83 -7.37 -14.39
C LEU A 15 14.85 -6.29 -15.48
N HIS A 16 14.53 -5.04 -15.12
CA HIS A 16 14.58 -3.91 -16.03
C HIS A 16 16.00 -3.66 -16.55
N ASN A 17 17.02 -3.70 -15.67
CA ASN A 17 18.42 -3.55 -16.04
C ASN A 17 18.92 -4.66 -16.98
N LYS A 18 18.31 -5.84 -16.93
CA LYS A 18 18.57 -6.95 -17.88
C LYS A 18 17.78 -6.81 -19.20
N GLY A 19 17.02 -5.73 -19.39
CA GLY A 19 16.24 -5.47 -20.60
C GLY A 19 14.95 -6.29 -20.70
N LEU A 20 14.50 -6.90 -19.59
CA LEU A 20 13.23 -7.62 -19.56
C LEU A 20 12.08 -6.64 -19.33
N GLN A 21 11.07 -6.71 -20.18
CA GLN A 21 9.85 -5.93 -19.98
C GLN A 21 8.99 -6.57 -18.91
N VAL A 22 8.71 -5.79 -17.87
CA VAL A 22 7.89 -6.18 -16.74
C VAL A 22 6.50 -5.54 -16.83
N ASP A 23 6.04 -5.18 -18.04
CA ASP A 23 4.76 -4.47 -18.21
C ASP A 23 3.54 -5.38 -18.01
N ALA A 24 3.73 -6.71 -18.10
CA ALA A 24 2.72 -7.72 -17.78
C ALA A 24 2.60 -8.04 -16.27
N LEU A 25 3.07 -7.14 -15.38
CA LEU A 25 3.00 -7.33 -13.92
C LEU A 25 1.57 -7.57 -13.41
N HIS A 26 0.59 -6.95 -14.06
CA HIS A 26 -0.83 -7.07 -13.71
C HIS A 26 -1.38 -8.48 -13.85
N ASP A 27 -0.73 -9.32 -14.67
CA ASP A 27 -1.18 -10.71 -14.90
C ASP A 27 -0.60 -11.66 -13.84
N LEU A 28 0.41 -11.22 -13.09
CA LEU A 28 1.15 -12.06 -12.13
C LEU A 28 0.69 -11.91 -10.68
N THR A 29 -0.11 -10.89 -10.38
CA THR A 29 -0.56 -10.62 -9.00
C THR A 29 -1.80 -9.74 -8.98
N ASP A 30 -2.58 -9.88 -7.91
CA ASP A 30 -3.70 -8.99 -7.57
C ASP A 30 -3.23 -7.66 -6.96
N LEU A 31 -1.94 -7.53 -6.65
CA LEU A 31 -1.35 -6.31 -6.13
C LEU A 31 -1.25 -5.22 -7.20
N PRO A 32 -1.66 -3.97 -6.90
CA PRO A 32 -1.45 -2.84 -7.80
C PRO A 32 0.03 -2.66 -8.14
N ALA A 33 0.34 -2.59 -9.44
CA ALA A 33 1.72 -2.46 -9.92
C ALA A 33 2.45 -1.21 -9.38
N GLU A 34 1.70 -0.16 -9.04
CA GLU A 34 2.23 1.04 -8.38
C GLU A 34 2.88 0.73 -7.03
N PHE A 35 2.30 -0.19 -6.24
CA PHE A 35 2.85 -0.59 -4.95
C PHE A 35 4.07 -1.51 -5.11
N LEU A 36 4.06 -2.41 -6.10
CA LEU A 36 5.21 -3.28 -6.37
C LEU A 36 6.48 -2.48 -6.73
N LYS A 37 6.29 -1.32 -7.38
CA LYS A 37 7.36 -0.40 -7.81
C LYS A 37 7.77 0.59 -6.72
N ASP A 38 6.98 0.78 -5.66
CA ASP A 38 7.27 1.74 -4.59
C ASP A 38 8.08 1.08 -3.46
N PRO A 39 9.37 1.44 -3.25
CA PRO A 39 10.19 0.88 -2.17
C PRO A 39 9.75 1.33 -0.76
N SER A 40 8.85 2.30 -0.64
CA SER A 40 8.35 2.81 0.64
C SER A 40 7.09 2.09 1.12
N CYS A 41 6.47 1.28 0.26
CA CYS A 41 5.23 0.58 0.61
C CYS A 41 5.48 -0.63 1.51
N TRP A 42 4.41 -1.08 2.17
CA TRP A 42 4.37 -2.30 2.97
C TRP A 42 3.31 -3.22 2.37
N LEU A 43 3.72 -4.42 2.00
CA LEU A 43 2.90 -5.40 1.30
C LEU A 43 2.70 -6.63 2.18
N GLU A 44 1.56 -7.29 2.05
CA GLU A 44 1.28 -8.54 2.78
C GLU A 44 2.29 -9.61 2.37
N ALA A 45 2.93 -10.25 3.36
CA ALA A 45 4.04 -11.17 3.12
C ALA A 45 3.64 -12.32 2.17
N ASP A 46 2.47 -12.92 2.38
CA ASP A 46 1.96 -14.02 1.54
C ASP A 46 1.82 -13.60 0.07
N LYS A 47 1.27 -12.40 -0.18
CA LYS A 47 1.11 -11.86 -1.54
C LYS A 47 2.43 -11.51 -2.20
N VAL A 48 3.39 -11.01 -1.42
CA VAL A 48 4.76 -10.76 -1.93
C VAL A 48 5.38 -12.08 -2.32
N GLU A 49 5.26 -13.11 -1.48
CA GLU A 49 5.83 -14.42 -1.73
C GLU A 49 5.24 -15.07 -3.00
N GLU A 50 3.91 -15.06 -3.15
CA GLU A 50 3.22 -15.53 -4.37
C GLU A 50 3.67 -14.78 -5.63
N PHE A 51 3.84 -13.46 -5.52
CA PHE A 51 4.33 -12.62 -6.61
C PHE A 51 5.78 -12.94 -6.98
N LEU A 52 6.66 -13.12 -5.98
CA LEU A 52 8.03 -13.54 -6.20
C LEU A 52 8.06 -14.94 -6.83
N ASP A 53 7.29 -15.91 -6.37
CA ASP A 53 7.25 -17.22 -7.02
C ASP A 53 6.82 -17.11 -8.49
N SER A 54 5.80 -16.30 -8.79
CA SER A 54 5.33 -16.04 -10.16
C SER A 54 6.40 -15.41 -11.05
N LEU A 55 7.19 -14.46 -10.51
CA LEU A 55 8.34 -13.89 -11.21
C LEU A 55 9.44 -14.92 -11.45
N ASN A 56 9.74 -15.75 -10.46
CA ASN A 56 10.77 -16.77 -10.56
C ASN A 56 10.42 -17.76 -11.67
N GLN A 57 9.17 -18.25 -11.72
CA GLN A 57 8.70 -19.16 -12.77
C GLN A 57 8.76 -18.51 -14.17
N SER A 58 8.44 -17.22 -14.27
CA SER A 58 8.38 -16.51 -15.55
C SER A 58 9.76 -16.14 -16.12
N TYR A 59 10.73 -15.83 -15.24
CA TYR A 59 11.98 -15.18 -15.66
C TYR A 59 13.26 -15.96 -15.32
N SER A 60 13.26 -16.89 -14.36
CA SER A 60 14.48 -17.63 -13.96
C SER A 60 15.15 -18.34 -15.14
N HIS A 61 14.37 -19.09 -15.93
CA HIS A 61 14.87 -19.80 -17.11
C HIS A 61 15.39 -18.85 -18.19
N ARG A 62 14.81 -17.66 -18.34
CA ARG A 62 15.23 -16.67 -19.35
C ARG A 62 16.56 -16.02 -18.98
N LEU A 63 16.80 -15.87 -17.69
CA LEU A 63 18.02 -15.27 -17.15
C LEU A 63 19.15 -16.30 -16.95
N GLY A 64 18.82 -17.59 -16.93
CA GLY A 64 19.79 -18.67 -16.73
C GLY A 64 20.35 -18.73 -15.30
N VAL A 65 19.67 -18.10 -14.34
CA VAL A 65 20.08 -18.11 -12.93
C VAL A 65 19.42 -19.24 -12.17
N LYS A 66 20.16 -19.83 -11.24
CA LYS A 66 19.64 -20.85 -10.32
C LYS A 66 18.71 -20.25 -9.27
N ASN A 67 19.05 -19.08 -8.76
CA ASN A 67 18.29 -18.38 -7.74
C ASN A 67 18.29 -16.88 -8.04
N LEU A 68 17.17 -16.40 -8.56
CA LEU A 68 16.99 -14.98 -8.92
C LEU A 68 17.16 -14.09 -7.69
N TYR A 69 16.61 -14.47 -6.55
CA TYR A 69 16.57 -13.64 -5.35
C TYR A 69 17.92 -13.49 -4.68
N GLU A 70 18.70 -14.56 -4.72
CA GLU A 70 20.09 -14.54 -4.27
C GLU A 70 20.94 -13.58 -5.13
N GLU A 71 20.84 -13.66 -6.46
CA GLU A 71 21.57 -12.75 -7.36
C GLU A 71 21.16 -11.29 -7.15
N VAL A 72 19.85 -11.01 -7.05
CA VAL A 72 19.35 -9.65 -6.80
C VAL A 72 19.83 -9.14 -5.45
N GLY A 73 19.82 -9.97 -4.40
CA GLY A 73 20.30 -9.60 -3.07
C GLY A 73 21.80 -9.29 -3.06
N HIS A 74 22.62 -10.10 -3.74
CA HIS A 74 24.06 -9.86 -3.89
C HIS A 74 24.39 -8.58 -4.66
N LEU A 75 23.55 -8.21 -5.63
CA LEU A 75 23.69 -6.98 -6.43
C LEU A 75 23.03 -5.75 -5.80
N SER A 76 22.49 -5.87 -4.58
CA SER A 76 21.76 -4.78 -3.91
C SER A 76 22.52 -3.45 -3.88
N ARG A 77 23.84 -3.48 -3.65
CA ARG A 77 24.71 -2.30 -3.67
C ARG A 77 24.67 -1.55 -5.01
N ASP A 78 24.68 -2.28 -6.11
CA ASP A 78 24.77 -1.71 -7.46
C ASP A 78 23.40 -1.32 -8.02
N LEU A 79 22.33 -1.92 -7.50
CA LEU A 79 20.95 -1.64 -7.92
C LEU A 79 20.41 -0.30 -7.38
N HIS A 80 20.97 0.21 -6.28
CA HIS A 80 20.52 1.46 -5.62
C HIS A 80 19.00 1.52 -5.38
N SER A 81 18.43 0.38 -5.00
CA SER A 81 16.98 0.13 -4.94
C SER A 81 16.37 0.36 -3.57
N TRP A 82 17.16 0.72 -2.54
CA TRP A 82 16.67 0.93 -1.18
C TRP A 82 16.55 2.41 -0.78
N GLY A 83 16.98 3.30 -1.66
CA GLY A 83 16.85 4.75 -1.50
C GLY A 83 17.81 5.29 -0.43
N VAL A 84 17.26 5.91 0.62
CA VAL A 84 18.09 6.52 1.68
C VAL A 84 18.95 5.49 2.41
N LEU A 85 18.48 4.23 2.51
CA LEU A 85 19.23 3.17 3.17
C LEU A 85 20.57 2.89 2.47
N ASP A 86 20.62 2.94 1.13
CA ASP A 86 21.86 2.77 0.37
C ASP A 86 22.91 3.80 0.80
N GLY A 87 22.49 5.07 0.92
CA GLY A 87 23.36 6.15 1.37
C GLY A 87 23.83 5.97 2.81
N VAL A 88 22.97 5.51 3.72
CA VAL A 88 23.35 5.23 5.11
C VAL A 88 24.41 4.13 5.17
N LEU A 89 24.22 3.03 4.44
CA LEU A 89 25.15 1.91 4.41
C LEU A 89 26.52 2.29 3.85
N LEU A 90 26.56 3.14 2.81
CA LEU A 90 27.80 3.67 2.24
C LEU A 90 28.58 4.59 3.20
N MET A 91 27.91 5.16 4.21
CA MET A 91 28.55 6.01 5.23
C MET A 91 29.07 5.24 6.45
N MET A 92 28.75 3.95 6.56
CA MET A 92 29.22 3.12 7.67
C MET A 92 30.66 2.66 7.45
N LYS A 93 31.39 2.43 8.56
CA LYS A 93 32.79 1.97 8.51
C LYS A 93 32.92 0.47 8.71
N GLU A 94 32.07 -0.11 9.54
CA GLU A 94 32.17 -1.50 9.99
C GLU A 94 30.82 -2.21 9.88
N PRO A 95 30.73 -3.31 9.12
CA PRO A 95 29.47 -4.05 8.97
C PRO A 95 29.04 -4.73 10.27
N GLN A 96 29.98 -4.95 11.19
CA GLN A 96 29.72 -5.50 12.52
C GLN A 96 28.71 -4.65 13.32
N GLU A 97 28.68 -3.32 13.11
CA GLU A 97 27.69 -2.44 13.75
C GLU A 97 26.26 -2.75 13.32
N ILE A 98 26.07 -3.29 12.10
CA ILE A 98 24.77 -3.71 11.61
C ILE A 98 24.40 -5.06 12.22
N PHE A 99 25.34 -6.01 12.21
CA PHE A 99 25.10 -7.37 12.70
C PHE A 99 24.92 -7.44 14.22
N THR A 100 25.49 -6.52 14.99
CA THR A 100 25.23 -6.42 16.44
C THR A 100 23.79 -6.00 16.77
N HIS A 101 23.10 -5.38 15.81
CA HIS A 101 21.71 -4.95 15.95
C HIS A 101 20.88 -5.35 14.72
N PRO A 102 20.75 -6.65 14.41
CA PRO A 102 20.18 -7.11 13.15
C PRO A 102 18.70 -6.68 13.02
N GLN A 103 18.00 -6.59 14.14
CA GLN A 103 16.64 -6.04 14.23
C GLN A 103 16.48 -4.65 13.59
N ARG A 104 17.48 -3.76 13.75
CA ARG A 104 17.41 -2.40 13.21
C ARG A 104 17.47 -2.42 11.69
N PHE A 105 18.37 -3.24 11.14
CA PHE A 105 18.48 -3.43 9.71
C PHE A 105 17.24 -4.10 9.12
N LEU A 106 16.80 -5.20 9.73
CA LEU A 106 15.64 -5.95 9.26
C LEU A 106 14.33 -5.15 9.37
N SER A 107 14.27 -4.14 10.24
CA SER A 107 13.13 -3.22 10.34
C SER A 107 12.85 -2.44 9.05
N TYR A 108 13.83 -2.32 8.15
CA TYR A 108 13.64 -1.71 6.83
C TYR A 108 12.92 -2.64 5.84
N PHE A 109 12.88 -3.94 6.13
CA PHE A 109 12.33 -4.97 5.25
C PHE A 109 11.11 -5.69 5.84
N ILE A 110 10.96 -5.73 7.17
CA ILE A 110 9.91 -6.50 7.86
C ILE A 110 9.11 -5.57 8.80
N SER A 111 7.78 -5.64 8.71
CA SER A 111 6.85 -4.97 9.64
C SER A 111 5.77 -5.92 10.17
N PRO A 112 5.40 -5.87 11.47
CA PRO A 112 6.00 -5.08 12.54
C PRO A 112 7.46 -5.48 12.80
N LEU A 113 8.20 -4.66 13.56
CA LEU A 113 9.59 -4.96 13.93
C LEU A 113 9.69 -6.42 14.40
N PRO A 114 10.48 -7.27 13.73
CA PRO A 114 10.57 -8.68 14.11
C PRO A 114 11.15 -8.77 15.52
N SER A 115 10.50 -9.56 16.37
CA SER A 115 11.06 -9.93 17.66
C SER A 115 12.24 -10.86 17.40
N VAL A 116 13.45 -10.30 17.39
CA VAL A 116 14.67 -11.10 17.33
C VAL A 116 14.77 -11.87 18.64
N GLY A 117 14.93 -13.19 18.53
CA GLY A 117 15.04 -14.10 19.67
C GLY A 117 16.39 -14.00 20.38
N GLU A 118 16.94 -15.14 20.79
CA GLU A 118 18.27 -15.18 21.42
C GLU A 118 19.34 -14.68 20.42
N LEU A 119 20.10 -13.65 20.82
CA LEU A 119 21.19 -13.08 20.03
C LEU A 119 22.52 -13.52 20.63
N VAL A 120 23.25 -14.36 19.91
CA VAL A 120 24.60 -14.80 20.27
C VAL A 120 25.61 -14.00 19.45
N LEU A 121 26.41 -13.19 20.15
CA LEU A 121 27.45 -12.38 19.55
C LEU A 121 28.81 -13.02 19.81
N SER A 122 29.62 -13.12 18.76
CA SER A 122 31.03 -13.52 18.78
C SER A 122 31.86 -12.55 17.94
N ASP A 123 33.18 -12.61 18.03
CA ASP A 123 34.07 -11.67 17.32
C ASP A 123 33.94 -11.74 15.79
N SER A 124 33.59 -12.91 15.25
CA SER A 124 33.47 -13.18 13.80
C SER A 124 32.11 -13.74 13.38
N MET A 125 31.15 -13.78 14.31
CA MET A 125 29.85 -14.40 14.08
C MET A 125 28.76 -13.72 14.88
N VAL A 126 27.60 -13.57 14.25
CA VAL A 126 26.34 -13.24 14.90
C VAL A 126 25.33 -14.33 14.59
N GLU A 127 24.63 -14.80 15.61
CA GLU A 127 23.54 -15.75 15.46
C GLU A 127 22.29 -15.22 16.14
N PHE A 128 21.15 -15.36 15.47
CA PHE A 128 19.87 -14.88 15.97
C PHE A 128 18.69 -15.61 15.35
N GLU A 129 17.56 -15.56 16.05
CA GLU A 129 16.29 -16.13 15.57
C GLU A 129 15.36 -15.03 15.03
N LEU A 130 14.70 -15.31 13.90
CA LEU A 130 13.66 -14.46 13.31
C LEU A 130 12.32 -15.20 13.22
N PRO A 131 11.19 -14.49 13.40
CA PRO A 131 9.86 -15.05 13.19
C PRO A 131 9.51 -15.13 11.68
N LEU A 132 10.50 -15.45 10.85
CA LEU A 132 10.41 -15.61 9.41
C LEU A 132 11.12 -16.91 9.07
N SER A 133 10.36 -17.92 8.64
CA SER A 133 10.92 -19.23 8.28
C SER A 133 11.07 -19.39 6.78
N GLU A 134 12.15 -20.04 6.36
CA GLU A 134 12.36 -20.45 4.97
C GLU A 134 11.24 -21.35 4.45
N ASP A 135 10.61 -22.14 5.33
CA ASP A 135 9.46 -23.00 4.96
C ASP A 135 8.24 -22.21 4.49
N ASN A 136 8.01 -21.01 5.05
CA ASN A 136 6.81 -20.22 4.76
C ASN A 136 7.08 -19.14 3.70
N TYR A 137 8.30 -18.60 3.66
CA TYR A 137 8.67 -17.48 2.79
C TYR A 137 10.04 -17.70 2.12
N PRO A 138 10.22 -18.78 1.33
CA PRO A 138 11.52 -19.18 0.79
C PRO A 138 12.19 -18.11 -0.09
N MET A 139 11.42 -17.42 -0.95
CA MET A 139 11.93 -16.40 -1.86
C MET A 139 12.34 -15.14 -1.11
N ALA A 140 11.51 -14.67 -0.18
CA ALA A 140 11.85 -13.52 0.67
C ALA A 140 13.06 -13.83 1.58
N CYS A 141 13.12 -15.02 2.18
CA CYS A 141 14.26 -15.47 2.99
C CYS A 141 15.54 -15.54 2.15
N SER A 142 15.46 -16.11 0.93
CA SER A 142 16.60 -16.17 0.02
C SER A 142 17.12 -14.78 -0.34
N TYR A 143 16.22 -13.83 -0.59
CA TYR A 143 16.61 -12.43 -0.84
C TYR A 143 17.29 -11.82 0.39
N LEU A 144 16.67 -11.93 1.57
CA LEU A 144 17.19 -11.33 2.80
C LEU A 144 18.53 -11.94 3.22
N LYS A 145 18.71 -13.25 3.04
CA LYS A 145 19.97 -13.95 3.23
C LYS A 145 21.06 -13.32 2.36
N ALA A 146 20.82 -13.23 1.06
CA ALA A 146 21.79 -12.65 0.12
C ALA A 146 22.08 -11.17 0.39
N VAL A 147 21.09 -10.42 0.86
CA VAL A 147 21.28 -9.04 1.33
C VAL A 147 22.21 -8.98 2.54
N LEU A 148 22.03 -9.86 3.53
CA LEU A 148 22.91 -9.92 4.70
C LEU A 148 24.35 -10.29 4.30
N GLU A 149 24.52 -11.18 3.33
CA GLU A 149 25.83 -11.51 2.74
C GLU A 149 26.45 -10.29 2.03
N ALA A 150 25.64 -9.51 1.31
CA ALA A 150 26.08 -8.34 0.55
C ALA A 150 26.39 -7.10 1.39
N LEU A 151 25.90 -7.01 2.62
CA LEU A 151 26.06 -5.80 3.47
C LEU A 151 27.50 -5.26 3.58
N PRO A 152 28.53 -6.10 3.82
CA PRO A 152 29.91 -5.63 3.89
C PRO A 152 30.41 -4.96 2.60
N THR A 153 29.82 -5.30 1.45
CA THR A 153 30.22 -4.74 0.15
C THR A 153 29.94 -3.24 0.07
N PHE A 154 28.91 -2.73 0.76
CA PHE A 154 28.64 -1.28 0.85
C PHE A 154 29.80 -0.51 1.51
N MET A 155 30.63 -1.21 2.29
CA MET A 155 31.77 -0.65 3.03
C MET A 155 33.11 -1.04 2.39
N GLY A 156 33.07 -1.60 1.16
CA GLY A 156 34.26 -2.04 0.43
C GLY A 156 34.91 -3.31 0.99
N LYS A 157 34.20 -4.08 1.82
CA LYS A 157 34.67 -5.38 2.36
C LYS A 157 34.09 -6.54 1.54
N GLU A 158 34.66 -7.74 1.69
CA GLU A 158 34.12 -8.95 1.08
C GLU A 158 32.79 -9.37 1.70
N MET A 159 31.97 -10.07 0.91
CA MET A 159 30.68 -10.59 1.37
C MET A 159 30.82 -11.46 2.62
N ALA A 160 29.85 -11.33 3.52
CA ALA A 160 29.72 -12.24 4.65
C ALA A 160 29.19 -13.60 4.16
N HIS A 161 29.35 -14.62 5.00
CA HIS A 161 28.71 -15.92 4.79
C HIS A 161 27.50 -16.03 5.70
N VAL A 162 26.32 -16.31 5.15
CA VAL A 162 25.09 -16.43 5.93
C VAL A 162 24.53 -17.84 5.77
N GLU A 163 24.23 -18.47 6.89
CA GLU A 163 23.45 -19.70 6.98
C GLU A 163 22.07 -19.33 7.53
N TRP A 164 21.02 -19.77 6.85
CA TRP A 164 19.63 -19.58 7.27
C TRP A 164 18.98 -20.95 7.27
N GLU A 165 18.55 -21.43 8.43
CA GLU A 165 17.90 -22.73 8.57
C GLU A 165 16.64 -22.56 9.45
N GLY A 166 15.47 -22.78 8.85
CA GLY A 166 14.19 -22.49 9.51
C GLY A 166 14.10 -21.02 9.91
N CYS A 167 14.09 -20.76 11.23
CA CYS A 167 14.04 -19.42 11.82
C CYS A 167 15.41 -18.89 12.28
N GLN A 168 16.47 -19.71 12.19
CA GLN A 168 17.79 -19.39 12.73
C GLN A 168 18.68 -18.82 11.64
N VAL A 169 19.32 -17.68 11.94
CA VAL A 169 20.22 -16.98 11.03
C VAL A 169 21.59 -16.87 11.68
N CYS A 170 22.60 -17.40 11.00
CA CYS A 170 24.00 -17.33 11.40
C CYS A 170 24.78 -16.54 10.34
N VAL A 171 25.31 -15.39 10.72
CA VAL A 171 26.16 -14.55 9.88
C VAL A 171 27.61 -14.70 10.35
N ARG A 172 28.51 -15.12 9.45
CA ARG A 172 29.96 -15.21 9.69
C ARG A 172 30.69 -14.23 8.78
N TRP A 173 31.64 -13.47 9.32
CA TRP A 173 32.51 -12.62 8.53
C TRP A 173 33.98 -12.92 8.85
N ASN A 174 34.80 -12.98 7.82
CA ASN A 174 36.25 -13.16 7.97
C ASN A 174 36.93 -11.79 8.06
N GLU A 175 37.70 -11.55 9.12
CA GLU A 175 38.53 -10.35 9.27
C GLU A 175 39.83 -10.41 8.43
N ASN A 176 40.16 -11.57 7.85
CA ASN A 176 41.48 -11.87 7.27
C ASN A 176 41.51 -11.89 5.73
N GLN A 177 40.88 -10.93 5.07
CA GLN A 177 41.05 -10.75 3.62
C GLN A 177 41.65 -9.36 3.38
N ASN A 178 42.97 -9.33 3.12
CA ASN A 178 43.61 -8.12 2.60
C ASN A 178 42.95 -7.79 1.25
N PRO A 179 42.38 -6.58 1.05
CA PRO A 179 41.84 -6.21 -0.25
C PRO A 179 42.99 -6.23 -1.26
N LEU A 180 42.99 -7.23 -2.16
CA LEU A 180 44.05 -7.46 -3.13
C LEU A 180 44.04 -6.42 -4.27
N PHE A 181 43.04 -5.53 -4.29
CA PHE A 181 42.94 -4.39 -5.20
C PHE A 181 42.36 -3.17 -4.47
N LEU A 182 43.24 -2.26 -4.03
CA LEU A 182 42.89 -0.87 -3.72
C LEU A 182 43.36 0.01 -4.89
N GLU A 183 42.55 0.09 -5.94
CA GLU A 183 42.60 1.22 -6.87
C GLU A 183 41.22 1.89 -6.87
N GLY A 184 41.14 3.08 -6.27
CA GLY A 184 39.98 3.97 -6.44
C GLY A 184 39.34 4.55 -5.18
N GLY A 185 39.92 4.41 -3.99
CA GLY A 185 39.39 5.04 -2.78
C GLY A 185 39.53 6.56 -2.79
N GLN A 186 38.56 7.27 -3.38
CA GLN A 186 38.34 8.69 -3.06
C GLN A 186 37.88 8.78 -1.62
N GLY A 187 38.81 9.09 -0.71
CA GLY A 187 38.51 9.38 0.68
C GLY A 187 37.67 10.66 0.77
N TYR A 188 36.36 10.52 0.99
CA TYR A 188 35.50 11.63 1.35
C TYR A 188 35.80 12.04 2.79
N ASN A 189 36.52 13.15 2.93
CA ASN A 189 36.84 13.78 4.20
C ASN A 189 35.60 14.58 4.66
N VAL A 190 34.63 13.92 5.30
CA VAL A 190 33.43 14.59 5.83
C VAL A 190 33.59 14.85 7.32
N GLN A 191 33.36 16.10 7.72
CA GLN A 191 33.56 16.57 9.09
C GLN A 191 32.56 15.92 10.07
N PRO A 192 33.02 15.43 11.24
CA PRO A 192 32.20 14.69 12.20
C PRO A 192 31.02 15.46 12.81
N GLU A 193 31.03 16.80 12.77
CA GLU A 193 29.92 17.63 13.24
C GLU A 193 28.69 17.55 12.32
N PHE A 194 28.90 17.37 11.02
CA PHE A 194 27.82 17.20 10.04
C PHE A 194 27.13 15.84 10.22
N MET A 195 27.89 14.80 10.60
CA MET A 195 27.37 13.46 10.88
C MET A 195 26.48 13.45 12.13
N GLN A 196 26.85 14.15 13.20
CA GLN A 196 26.02 14.26 14.41
C GLN A 196 24.72 15.02 14.14
N SER A 197 24.77 16.04 13.27
CA SER A 197 23.58 16.77 12.80
C SER A 197 22.63 15.86 12.01
N LEU A 198 23.15 15.10 11.05
CA LEU A 198 22.36 14.18 10.21
C LEU A 198 21.75 13.04 11.02
N VAL A 199 22.50 12.44 11.94
CA VAL A 199 22.00 11.38 12.84
C VAL A 199 20.92 11.95 13.76
N GLY A 200 21.12 13.15 14.32
CA GLY A 200 20.11 13.81 15.15
C GLY A 200 18.85 14.21 14.38
N GLU A 201 18.96 14.59 13.11
CA GLU A 201 17.82 14.85 12.24
C GLU A 201 17.09 13.56 11.84
N LEU A 202 17.82 12.48 11.54
CA LEU A 202 17.25 11.16 11.27
C LEU A 202 16.49 10.61 12.47
N GLU A 203 17.05 10.71 13.69
CA GLU A 203 16.36 10.30 14.92
C GLU A 203 15.08 11.11 15.14
N LYS A 204 15.11 12.42 14.89
CA LYS A 204 13.91 13.27 14.97
C LYS A 204 12.87 12.89 13.93
N VAL A 205 13.27 12.63 12.69
CA VAL A 205 12.38 12.19 11.62
C VAL A 205 11.80 10.82 11.96
N GLN A 206 12.59 9.89 12.48
CA GLN A 206 12.16 8.56 12.87
C GLN A 206 11.16 8.60 14.03
N VAL A 207 11.45 9.37 15.09
CA VAL A 207 10.51 9.56 16.22
C VAL A 207 9.22 10.24 15.76
N SER A 208 9.32 11.22 14.85
CA SER A 208 8.14 11.88 14.25
C SER A 208 7.32 10.90 13.42
N LEU A 209 7.99 10.06 12.62
CA LEU A 209 7.38 9.04 11.79
C LEU A 209 6.70 7.96 12.62
N GLU A 210 7.32 7.51 13.72
CA GLU A 210 6.71 6.58 14.67
C GLU A 210 5.48 7.19 15.37
N LYS A 211 5.57 8.45 15.80
CA LYS A 211 4.40 9.18 16.34
C LYS A 211 3.28 9.29 15.31
N HIS A 212 3.62 9.59 14.06
CA HIS A 212 2.64 9.65 12.98
C HIS A 212 2.04 8.29 12.68
N LYS A 213 2.85 7.22 12.62
CA LYS A 213 2.42 5.83 12.41
C LYS A 213 1.51 5.36 13.54
N ARG A 214 1.82 5.69 14.80
CA ARG A 214 0.95 5.39 15.96
C ARG A 214 -0.38 6.12 15.87
N LYS A 215 -0.37 7.40 15.45
CA LYS A 215 -1.59 8.18 15.22
C LYS A 215 -2.41 7.62 14.05
N LEU A 216 -1.76 7.21 12.96
CA LEU A 216 -2.40 6.62 11.79
C LEU A 216 -2.99 5.24 12.12
N MET A 217 -2.30 4.44 12.94
CA MET A 217 -2.80 3.15 13.40
C MET A 217 -4.03 3.30 14.28
N LEU A 218 -4.03 4.29 15.20
CA LEU A 218 -5.20 4.62 16.02
C LEU A 218 -6.36 5.10 15.14
N LYS A 219 -6.10 6.01 14.19
CA LYS A 219 -7.09 6.49 13.21
C LYS A 219 -7.63 5.36 12.34
N ASN A 220 -6.80 4.42 11.90
CA ASN A 220 -7.21 3.26 11.10
C ASN A 220 -8.03 2.27 11.91
N LYS A 221 -7.69 2.05 13.19
CA LYS A 221 -8.54 1.26 14.10
C LYS A 221 -9.89 1.93 14.30
N GLU A 222 -9.92 3.25 14.44
CA GLU A 222 -11.15 4.02 14.58
C GLU A 222 -11.98 4.03 13.30
N ILE A 223 -11.34 4.17 12.12
CA ILE A 223 -12.01 4.00 10.82
C ILE A 223 -12.57 2.60 10.67
N LYS A 224 -11.83 1.55 11.08
CA LYS A 224 -12.32 0.17 11.01
C LYS A 224 -13.50 -0.05 11.96
N ARG A 225 -13.46 0.54 13.16
CA ARG A 225 -14.57 0.52 14.11
C ARG A 225 -15.79 1.24 13.55
N LEU A 226 -15.61 2.46 13.05
CA LEU A 226 -16.68 3.26 12.43
C LEU A 226 -17.24 2.59 11.18
N LYS A 227 -16.41 1.94 10.35
CA LYS A 227 -16.89 1.15 9.20
C LYS A 227 -17.68 -0.07 9.63
N SER A 228 -17.24 -0.79 10.68
CA SER A 228 -17.99 -1.91 11.25
C SER A 228 -19.30 -1.46 11.89
N GLU A 229 -19.32 -0.32 12.58
CA GLU A 229 -20.52 0.30 13.14
C GLU A 229 -21.45 0.77 12.01
N LEU A 230 -20.91 1.36 10.94
CA LEU A 230 -21.66 1.77 9.75
C LEU A 230 -22.25 0.55 9.01
N GLU A 231 -21.50 -0.54 8.86
CA GLU A 231 -21.97 -1.78 8.25
C GLU A 231 -23.01 -2.48 9.10
N GLN A 232 -22.87 -2.48 10.44
CA GLN A 232 -23.91 -2.98 11.35
C GLN A 232 -25.17 -2.11 11.32
N THR A 233 -25.00 -0.79 11.22
CA THR A 233 -26.14 0.15 11.06
C THR A 233 -26.79 0.02 9.68
N ARG A 234 -26.01 -0.28 8.64
CA ARG A 234 -26.44 -0.53 7.26
C ARG A 234 -26.99 -1.95 7.03
N ALA A 235 -26.69 -2.89 7.90
CA ALA A 235 -27.30 -4.21 7.95
C ALA A 235 -28.62 -4.19 8.75
N ALA A 236 -28.72 -3.32 9.77
CA ALA A 236 -29.95 -3.09 10.52
C ALA A 236 -30.95 -2.18 9.78
N ALA A 237 -30.46 -1.25 8.96
CA ALA A 237 -31.27 -0.48 8.03
C ALA A 237 -31.21 -1.13 6.65
N SER A 238 -32.28 -1.81 6.25
CA SER A 238 -32.57 -2.10 4.83
C SER A 238 -32.53 -0.78 4.04
N VAL A 239 -31.38 -0.41 3.50
CA VAL A 239 -31.23 0.78 2.66
C VAL A 239 -31.56 0.38 1.23
N MET A 240 -32.84 0.49 0.91
CA MET A 240 -33.22 1.10 -0.36
C MET A 240 -32.46 2.43 -0.51
N PRO A 241 -31.92 2.78 -1.68
CA PRO A 241 -31.48 4.17 -1.91
C PRO A 241 -32.62 5.10 -1.51
N ASP A 242 -32.34 6.16 -0.76
CA ASP A 242 -33.31 7.17 -0.32
C ASP A 242 -33.87 7.91 -1.55
N THR A 243 -34.78 7.23 -2.25
CA THR A 243 -35.41 7.68 -3.49
C THR A 243 -36.23 8.92 -3.24
N GLU A 244 -36.72 9.13 -2.01
CA GLU A 244 -37.44 10.33 -1.60
C GLU A 244 -36.51 11.54 -1.53
N SER A 245 -35.33 11.42 -0.91
CA SER A 245 -34.32 12.49 -0.90
C SER A 245 -33.80 12.82 -2.31
N LEU A 246 -33.65 11.81 -3.17
CA LEU A 246 -33.25 12.01 -4.56
C LEU A 246 -34.34 12.68 -5.39
N GLN A 247 -35.61 12.28 -5.23
CA GLN A 247 -36.77 12.96 -5.85
C GLN A 247 -36.86 14.42 -5.41
N GLN A 248 -36.68 14.71 -4.12
CA GLN A 248 -36.67 16.08 -3.60
C GLN A 248 -35.52 16.91 -4.19
N SER A 249 -34.36 16.31 -4.45
CA SER A 249 -33.21 16.99 -5.05
C SER A 249 -33.45 17.30 -6.53
N VAL A 250 -34.11 16.40 -7.27
CA VAL A 250 -34.50 16.62 -8.67
C VAL A 250 -35.56 17.71 -8.80
N LEU A 251 -36.55 17.75 -7.90
CA LEU A 251 -37.54 18.83 -7.87
C LEU A 251 -36.91 20.20 -7.54
N LYS A 252 -35.90 20.24 -6.67
CA LYS A 252 -35.13 21.48 -6.43
C LYS A 252 -34.37 21.95 -7.67
N LEU A 253 -33.84 21.01 -8.46
CA LEU A 253 -33.14 21.32 -9.72
C LEU A 253 -34.10 21.94 -10.73
N GLU A 254 -35.33 21.42 -10.84
CA GLU A 254 -36.40 22.00 -11.66
C GLU A 254 -36.69 23.45 -11.22
N ASP A 255 -36.82 23.68 -9.92
CA ASP A 255 -37.09 25.01 -9.36
C ASP A 255 -35.94 26.01 -9.62
N TYR A 256 -34.69 25.55 -9.52
CA TYR A 256 -33.50 26.36 -9.86
C TYR A 256 -33.44 26.71 -11.34
N PHE A 257 -33.81 25.77 -12.21
CA PHE A 257 -33.83 26.00 -13.64
C PHE A 257 -34.89 27.03 -14.04
N VAL A 258 -36.10 26.94 -13.48
CA VAL A 258 -37.17 27.94 -13.70
C VAL A 258 -36.72 29.33 -13.26
N ARG A 259 -36.04 29.46 -12.12
CA ARG A 259 -35.49 30.74 -11.65
C ARG A 259 -34.38 31.27 -12.55
N ALA A 260 -33.51 30.39 -13.06
CA ALA A 260 -32.47 30.76 -14.02
C ALA A 260 -33.09 31.27 -15.34
N GLN A 261 -34.14 30.61 -15.84
CA GLN A 261 -34.88 31.03 -17.03
C GLN A 261 -35.55 32.40 -16.83
N GLN A 262 -36.15 32.65 -15.66
CA GLN A 262 -36.72 33.95 -15.30
C GLN A 262 -35.64 35.05 -15.26
N LEU A 263 -34.48 34.75 -14.65
CA LEU A 263 -33.37 35.70 -14.55
C LEU A 263 -32.79 36.03 -15.93
N ILE A 264 -32.61 35.03 -16.79
CA ILE A 264 -32.17 35.24 -18.18
C ILE A 264 -33.21 36.04 -18.96
N THR A 265 -34.50 35.73 -18.81
CA THR A 265 -35.60 36.49 -19.46
C THR A 265 -35.59 37.96 -19.04
N LEU A 266 -35.33 38.26 -17.76
CA LEU A 266 -35.18 39.63 -17.25
C LEU A 266 -33.96 40.33 -17.82
N LEU A 267 -32.82 39.64 -17.91
CA LEU A 267 -31.59 40.18 -18.50
C LEU A 267 -31.74 40.45 -20.00
N THR A 268 -32.46 39.59 -20.73
CA THR A 268 -32.72 39.77 -22.17
C THR A 268 -33.82 40.80 -22.46
N GLY A 269 -34.77 40.97 -21.54
CA GLY A 269 -35.88 41.93 -21.67
C GLY A 269 -35.50 43.39 -21.41
N GLN A 270 -34.33 43.66 -20.81
CA GLN A 270 -33.84 45.01 -20.52
C GLN A 270 -33.11 45.69 -21.70
N GLY A 271 -33.13 45.10 -22.89
CA GLY A 271 -32.84 45.80 -24.15
C GLY A 271 -31.37 45.83 -24.58
N GLU A 272 -30.41 45.51 -23.70
CA GLU A 272 -29.02 45.27 -24.08
C GLU A 272 -28.52 44.00 -23.40
N VAL A 273 -28.51 42.89 -24.14
CA VAL A 273 -27.83 41.66 -23.70
C VAL A 273 -26.34 41.96 -23.74
N ASP A 274 -25.74 42.16 -22.57
CA ASP A 274 -24.30 42.33 -22.43
C ASP A 274 -23.56 41.19 -23.15
N SER A 275 -22.47 41.51 -23.86
CA SER A 275 -21.68 40.55 -24.64
C SER A 275 -21.21 39.37 -23.80
N GLN A 276 -21.00 39.60 -22.50
CA GLN A 276 -20.64 38.56 -21.53
C GLN A 276 -21.78 37.57 -21.25
N VAL A 277 -23.03 38.05 -21.22
CA VAL A 277 -24.21 37.20 -21.02
C VAL A 277 -24.44 36.34 -22.25
N LYS A 278 -24.28 36.91 -23.45
CA LYS A 278 -24.39 36.16 -24.71
C LYS A 278 -23.33 35.07 -24.83
N GLU A 279 -22.08 35.38 -24.51
CA GLU A 279 -20.98 34.40 -24.52
C GLU A 279 -21.19 33.29 -23.47
N ALA A 280 -21.71 33.63 -22.28
CA ALA A 280 -22.06 32.64 -21.26
C ALA A 280 -23.21 31.71 -21.70
N MET A 281 -24.23 32.25 -22.37
CA MET A 281 -25.34 31.47 -22.94
C MET A 281 -24.86 30.53 -24.06
N GLU A 282 -23.95 31.00 -24.92
CA GLU A 282 -23.34 30.17 -25.98
C GLU A 282 -22.46 29.04 -25.39
N ARG A 283 -21.65 29.34 -24.36
CA ARG A 283 -20.82 28.32 -23.66
C ARG A 283 -21.64 27.21 -23.02
N VAL A 284 -22.79 27.54 -22.45
CA VAL A 284 -23.68 26.58 -21.79
C VAL A 284 -24.63 25.90 -22.78
N GLN A 285 -24.63 26.34 -24.05
CA GLN A 285 -25.61 25.91 -25.07
C GLN A 285 -27.04 26.08 -24.56
N TRP A 286 -27.34 27.29 -24.06
CA TRP A 286 -28.58 27.59 -23.34
C TRP A 286 -29.84 27.13 -24.09
N ASP A 287 -29.89 27.29 -25.41
CA ASP A 287 -31.03 26.87 -26.24
C ASP A 287 -31.28 25.36 -26.16
N VAL A 288 -30.21 24.55 -26.16
CA VAL A 288 -30.28 23.08 -26.05
C VAL A 288 -30.70 22.67 -24.64
N VAL A 289 -30.18 23.35 -23.62
CA VAL A 289 -30.55 23.11 -22.22
C VAL A 289 -32.02 23.44 -22.02
N GLN A 290 -32.51 24.56 -22.57
CA GLN A 290 -33.91 24.97 -22.46
C GLN A 290 -34.87 23.99 -23.11
N GLU A 291 -34.50 23.40 -24.24
CA GLU A 291 -35.32 22.41 -24.93
C GLU A 291 -35.34 21.06 -24.18
N LYS A 292 -34.19 20.57 -23.73
CA LYS A 292 -34.05 19.20 -23.22
C LYS A 292 -34.22 19.04 -21.71
N PHE A 293 -33.99 20.09 -20.93
CA PHE A 293 -33.93 19.97 -19.47
C PHE A 293 -35.24 19.44 -18.86
N LEU A 294 -36.40 19.94 -19.31
CA LEU A 294 -37.69 19.49 -18.80
C LEU A 294 -38.01 18.04 -19.18
N GLU A 295 -37.52 17.56 -20.33
CA GLU A 295 -37.69 16.17 -20.76
C GLU A 295 -36.84 15.23 -19.90
N GLU A 296 -35.58 15.60 -19.64
CA GLU A 296 -34.65 14.81 -18.82
C GLU A 296 -35.08 14.76 -17.34
N VAL A 297 -35.54 15.88 -16.77
CA VAL A 297 -36.07 15.91 -15.39
C VAL A 297 -37.28 14.99 -15.25
N ARG A 298 -38.21 15.01 -16.21
CA ARG A 298 -39.38 14.12 -16.22
C ARG A 298 -38.97 12.66 -16.35
N TYR A 299 -38.04 12.36 -17.24
CA TYR A 299 -37.50 11.00 -17.41
C TYR A 299 -36.90 10.47 -16.10
N ILE A 300 -36.11 11.28 -15.40
CA ILE A 300 -35.50 10.89 -14.12
C ILE A 300 -36.58 10.68 -13.05
N LEU A 301 -37.55 11.58 -12.93
CA LEU A 301 -38.64 11.44 -11.96
C LEU A 301 -39.50 10.18 -12.21
N ASP A 302 -39.80 9.87 -13.48
CA ASP A 302 -40.55 8.67 -13.86
C ASP A 302 -39.74 7.40 -13.62
N TYR A 303 -38.43 7.43 -13.86
CA TYR A 303 -37.54 6.33 -13.54
C TYR A 303 -37.50 6.06 -12.03
N LEU A 304 -37.38 7.10 -11.21
CA LEU A 304 -37.36 6.98 -9.75
C LEU A 304 -38.71 6.48 -9.19
N LYS A 305 -39.83 6.95 -9.74
CA LYS A 305 -41.16 6.43 -9.38
C LYS A 305 -41.34 4.95 -9.75
N LYS A 306 -40.83 4.53 -10.91
CA LYS A 306 -40.86 3.11 -11.31
C LYS A 306 -40.02 2.24 -10.37
N GLN A 307 -38.83 2.69 -9.98
CA GLN A 307 -37.98 1.99 -9.02
C GLN A 307 -38.65 1.87 -7.64
N GLN A 308 -39.34 2.92 -7.19
CA GLN A 308 -40.10 2.90 -5.94
C GLN A 308 -41.28 1.92 -5.99
N ALA A 309 -42.05 1.90 -7.10
CA ALA A 309 -43.19 1.00 -7.28
C ALA A 309 -42.78 -0.49 -7.42
N LEU A 310 -41.60 -0.77 -7.96
CA LEU A 310 -41.03 -2.13 -8.05
C LEU A 310 -40.66 -2.71 -6.67
N CYS A 311 -40.44 -1.85 -5.68
CA CYS A 311 -40.02 -2.27 -4.34
C CYS A 311 -41.17 -2.28 -3.31
N GLU A 312 -42.30 -1.64 -3.60
CA GLU A 312 -43.51 -1.65 -2.76
C GLU A 312 -44.15 -3.04 -2.53
N PRO A 313 -44.18 -4.01 -3.50
CA PRO A 313 -44.85 -5.30 -3.27
C PRO A 313 -44.05 -6.27 -2.38
N LEU A 314 -42.75 -6.06 -2.14
CA LEU A 314 -41.92 -6.94 -1.30
C LEU A 314 -42.15 -6.72 0.22
N ILE A 315 -42.80 -5.64 0.64
CA ILE A 315 -43.00 -5.31 2.06
C ILE A 315 -44.34 -5.86 2.60
N ARG A 316 -45.30 -6.20 1.73
CA ARG A 316 -46.63 -6.69 2.18
C ARG A 316 -46.68 -8.18 2.53
N GLU A 317 -45.75 -9.01 2.04
CA GLU A 317 -45.76 -10.45 2.34
C GLU A 317 -45.10 -10.79 3.69
N ASP A 318 -44.16 -9.98 4.18
CA ASP A 318 -43.41 -10.29 5.41
C ASP A 318 -44.13 -9.89 6.72
N VAL A 319 -45.22 -9.12 6.67
CA VAL A 319 -45.93 -8.66 7.90
C VAL A 319 -46.98 -9.68 8.38
N HIS A 320 -47.38 -10.66 7.57
CA HIS A 320 -48.36 -11.68 7.98
C HIS A 320 -47.76 -13.03 8.40
N GLY A 321 -46.44 -13.21 8.37
CA GLY A 321 -45.77 -14.47 8.74
C GLY A 321 -45.42 -14.65 10.23
N LEU A 322 -45.60 -13.63 11.08
CA LEU A 322 -45.08 -13.61 12.47
C LEU A 322 -46.16 -13.64 13.58
N GLN A 323 -47.32 -14.24 13.31
CA GLN A 323 -48.26 -14.62 14.36
C GLN A 323 -48.68 -16.07 14.17
N HIS A 324 -47.93 -17.01 14.75
CA HIS A 324 -48.42 -18.27 15.35
C HIS A 324 -47.29 -19.30 15.43
N SER A 325 -46.43 -19.23 16.45
CA SER A 325 -45.83 -20.43 17.06
C SER A 325 -45.10 -20.10 18.35
N GLU A 326 -45.81 -20.15 19.49
CA GLU A 326 -45.17 -20.67 20.72
C GLU A 326 -46.15 -21.62 21.44
N THR A 327 -45.64 -22.82 21.61
CA THR A 327 -46.18 -24.08 22.13
C THR A 327 -46.17 -24.13 23.67
N PRO A 328 -46.68 -25.21 24.32
CA PRO A 328 -47.39 -25.15 25.59
C PRO A 328 -46.51 -25.31 26.84
N ARG A 329 -47.07 -24.82 27.96
CA ARG A 329 -46.62 -25.06 29.34
C ARG A 329 -46.56 -26.55 29.67
N SER A 330 -45.38 -27.03 30.07
CA SER A 330 -45.19 -28.27 30.82
C SER A 330 -45.20 -27.99 32.32
N ALA A 331 -45.77 -28.94 33.04
CA ALA A 331 -46.16 -28.90 34.45
C ALA A 331 -45.03 -29.19 35.46
N ASP A 332 -45.25 -28.65 36.66
CA ASP A 332 -45.09 -29.21 38.00
C ASP A 332 -43.74 -29.61 38.65
N PHE A 333 -43.78 -29.41 39.99
CA PHE A 333 -43.01 -29.99 41.11
C PHE A 333 -41.58 -29.45 41.30
N ARG A 334 -41.19 -28.86 42.44
CA ARG A 334 -41.53 -29.09 43.86
C ARG A 334 -41.37 -27.83 44.70
#